data_AF-A0A660T197-F1
#
_entry.id   AF-A0A660T197-F1
#
_cell.length_a   1.000
_cell.length_b   1.000
_cell.length_c   1.000
_cell.angle_alpha   90.00
_cell.angle_beta   90.00
_cell.angle_gamma   90.00
#
_symmetry.space_group_name_H-M   'P 1'
#
loop_
_entity.id
_entity.type
_entity.pdbx_description
1 polymer ?
#
loop_
_entity_poly.entity_id
_entity_poly.type
_entity_poly.pdbx_seq_one_letter_code
_entity_poly.pdbx_strand_id
1 'polypeptide(L)'
;MDSRKENFKLSKAYKDKINVINIITAPEIEMLIIINENKYSEYKKSKVKPSEFCKINLKMKNVKSYHFVMKYFSDIRVLLNSISEYKRISNIKKGEKTFLDLIK
;
A
#
# COMPACT_ATOMS: atom_id res chain seq x y z
N MET A 1 0.01 9.15 -4.28
CA MET A 1 1.38 9.60 -4.64
C MET A 1 2.29 8.43 -4.37
N ASP A 2 3.14 8.09 -5.33
CA ASP A 2 3.88 6.82 -5.30
C ASP A 2 5.25 6.96 -4.63
N SER A 3 5.70 8.20 -4.34
CA SER A 3 6.87 8.44 -3.51
C SER A 3 6.77 9.68 -2.62
N ARG A 4 7.56 9.67 -1.53
CA ARG A 4 7.76 10.84 -0.63
C ARG A 4 8.48 12.03 -1.30
N LYS A 5 9.04 11.83 -2.50
CA LYS A 5 9.76 12.86 -3.26
C LYS A 5 8.87 13.52 -4.31
N GLU A 6 7.75 12.91 -4.64
CA GLU A 6 6.75 13.59 -5.45
C GLU A 6 6.09 14.65 -4.58
N ASN A 7 5.89 15.83 -5.15
CA ASN A 7 5.05 16.88 -4.59
C ASN A 7 4.00 17.22 -5.63
N PHE A 8 2.73 17.00 -5.31
CA PHE A 8 1.65 17.43 -6.19
C PHE A 8 1.67 18.95 -6.27
N LYS A 9 1.98 19.49 -7.46
CA LYS A 9 2.08 20.93 -7.67
C LYS A 9 0.70 21.47 -8.06
N LEU A 10 0.02 22.10 -7.11
CA LEU A 10 -1.21 22.86 -7.37
C LEU A 10 -0.86 24.20 -8.01
N SER A 11 -1.62 24.64 -9.03
CA SER A 11 -1.43 25.97 -9.60
C SER A 11 -1.88 27.05 -8.61
N LYS A 12 -1.28 28.25 -8.70
CA LYS A 12 -1.51 29.36 -7.73
C LYS A 12 -2.99 29.70 -7.51
N ALA A 13 -3.82 29.55 -8.54
CA ALA A 13 -5.25 29.90 -8.49
C ALA A 13 -6.10 29.05 -7.52
N TYR A 14 -5.61 27.87 -7.14
CA TYR A 14 -6.36 26.91 -6.32
C TYR A 14 -5.80 26.73 -4.91
N LYS A 15 -4.69 27.39 -4.59
CA LYS A 15 -3.93 27.18 -3.35
C LYS A 15 -4.75 27.49 -2.08
N ASP A 16 -5.62 28.49 -2.16
CA ASP A 16 -6.45 28.96 -1.03
C ASP A 16 -7.88 28.37 -1.05
N LYS A 17 -8.23 27.62 -2.10
CA LYS A 17 -9.59 27.06 -2.31
C LYS A 17 -9.68 25.56 -2.05
N ILE A 18 -8.54 24.87 -1.99
CA ILE A 18 -8.50 23.40 -1.95
C ILE A 18 -7.52 22.94 -0.87
N ASN A 19 -7.99 22.04 0.00
CA ASN A 19 -7.14 21.34 0.94
C ASN A 19 -6.57 20.08 0.27
N VAL A 20 -5.29 20.07 -0.09
CA VAL A 20 -4.64 18.92 -0.71
C VAL A 20 -4.30 17.89 0.36
N ILE A 21 -5.00 16.75 0.33
CA ILE A 21 -4.66 15.59 1.15
C ILE A 21 -3.79 14.66 0.32
N ASN A 22 -2.49 14.66 0.57
CA ASN A 22 -1.58 13.69 -0.05
C ASN A 22 -1.81 12.32 0.58
N ILE A 23 -2.54 11.47 -0.12
CA ILE A 23 -2.67 10.05 0.20
C ILE A 23 -1.45 9.37 -0.40
N ILE A 24 -0.57 8.90 0.47
CA ILE A 24 0.52 8.03 0.02
C ILE A 24 -0.12 6.66 -0.22
N THR A 25 -0.21 6.24 -1.48
CA THR A 25 -0.63 4.91 -1.93
C THR A 25 0.47 3.86 -1.63
N ALA A 26 1.21 4.07 -0.53
CA ALA A 26 2.59 3.63 -0.32
C ALA A 26 2.84 2.12 -0.16
N PRO A 27 1.85 1.23 0.00
CA PRO A 27 2.06 -0.18 -0.30
C PRO A 27 1.53 -0.49 -1.70
N GLU A 28 2.41 -0.98 -2.59
CA GLU A 28 2.00 -1.84 -3.71
C GLU A 28 0.96 -2.86 -3.19
N ILE A 29 -0.07 -3.20 -3.96
CA ILE A 29 -1.12 -4.13 -3.49
C ILE A 29 -0.52 -5.48 -3.07
N GLU A 30 0.60 -5.86 -3.70
CA GLU A 30 1.44 -7.00 -3.34
C GLU A 30 2.07 -6.90 -1.95
N MET A 31 2.36 -5.69 -1.46
CA MET A 31 2.81 -5.50 -0.08
C MET A 31 1.72 -5.86 0.92
N LEU A 32 0.46 -5.51 0.64
CA LEU A 32 -0.67 -5.90 1.48
C LEU A 32 -0.84 -7.42 1.48
N ILE A 33 -0.65 -8.07 0.34
CA ILE A 33 -0.64 -9.53 0.23
C ILE A 33 0.49 -10.13 1.09
N ILE A 34 1.72 -9.64 0.97
CA ILE A 34 2.87 -10.12 1.78
C ILE A 34 2.62 -10.00 3.28
N ILE A 35 1.94 -8.94 3.70
CA ILE A 35 1.58 -8.70 5.10
C ILE A 35 0.50 -9.68 5.55
N ASN A 36 -0.54 -9.86 4.75
CA ASN A 36 -1.60 -10.81 5.04
C ASN A 36 -1.08 -12.26 5.13
N GLU A 37 -0.10 -12.61 4.30
CA GLU A 37 0.58 -13.91 4.34
C GLU A 37 1.59 -14.04 5.51
N ASN A 38 1.70 -13.03 6.39
CA ASN A 38 2.66 -12.98 7.49
C ASN A 38 4.13 -13.11 7.05
N LYS A 39 4.46 -12.69 5.82
CA LYS A 39 5.80 -12.81 5.21
C LYS A 39 6.60 -11.52 5.17
N TYR A 40 6.11 -10.45 5.80
CA TYR A 40 6.77 -9.14 5.78
C TYR A 40 8.22 -9.16 6.29
N SER A 41 8.51 -9.92 7.34
CA SER A 41 9.87 -10.05 7.89
C SER A 41 10.83 -10.78 6.94
N GLU A 42 10.35 -11.81 6.23
CA GLU A 42 11.11 -12.52 5.20
C GLU A 42 11.34 -11.62 3.98
N TYR A 43 10.30 -10.90 3.56
CA TYR A 43 10.37 -9.91 2.49
C TYR A 43 11.42 -8.83 2.78
N LYS A 44 11.45 -8.23 3.97
CA LYS A 44 12.48 -7.23 4.32
C LYS A 44 13.91 -7.75 4.16
N LYS A 45 14.14 -9.04 4.46
CA LYS A 45 15.46 -9.68 4.33
C LYS A 45 15.81 -10.00 2.88
N SER A 46 14.82 -10.26 2.04
CA SER A 46 14.99 -10.67 0.65
C SER A 46 15.55 -9.58 -0.28
N LYS A 47 15.32 -8.29 0.03
CA LYS A 47 15.69 -7.13 -0.80
C LYS A 47 15.14 -7.17 -2.24
N VAL A 48 14.16 -8.02 -2.54
CA VAL A 48 13.48 -8.05 -3.86
C VAL A 48 12.26 -7.13 -3.86
N LYS A 49 11.69 -6.88 -5.05
CA LYS A 49 10.43 -6.11 -5.18
C LYS A 49 9.24 -6.92 -4.63
N PRO A 50 8.17 -6.29 -4.11
CA PRO A 50 7.00 -6.98 -3.57
C PRO A 50 6.39 -7.98 -4.56
N SER A 51 6.20 -7.56 -5.80
CA SER A 51 5.67 -8.43 -6.85
C SER A 51 6.56 -9.63 -7.18
N GLU A 52 7.88 -9.50 -7.06
CA GLU A 52 8.82 -10.60 -7.29
C GLU A 52 8.80 -11.60 -6.13
N PHE A 53 8.75 -11.09 -4.89
CA PHE A 53 8.58 -11.92 -3.69
C PHE A 53 7.28 -12.73 -3.76
N CYS A 54 6.18 -12.10 -4.18
CA CYS A 54 4.91 -12.81 -4.34
C CYS A 54 5.02 -13.94 -5.38
N LYS A 55 5.70 -13.71 -6.50
CA LYS A 55 5.87 -14.72 -7.54
C LYS A 55 6.74 -15.89 -7.11
N ILE A 56 7.90 -15.61 -6.51
CA ILE A 56 8.91 -16.63 -6.18
C ILE A 56 8.60 -17.29 -4.84
N ASN A 57 8.44 -16.49 -3.77
CA ASN A 57 8.34 -16.97 -2.40
C ASN A 57 6.91 -17.40 -2.05
N LEU A 58 5.89 -16.66 -2.50
CA LEU A 58 4.47 -16.99 -2.26
C LEU A 58 3.86 -17.87 -3.38
N LYS A 59 4.61 -18.13 -4.45
CA LYS A 59 4.17 -18.90 -5.64
C LYS A 59 2.93 -18.29 -6.34
N MET A 60 2.69 -16.99 -6.17
CA MET A 60 1.56 -16.25 -6.74
C MET A 60 1.94 -15.65 -8.10
N LYS A 61 2.01 -16.48 -9.14
CA LYS A 61 2.47 -16.06 -10.49
C LYS A 61 1.67 -14.90 -11.09
N ASN A 62 0.36 -14.86 -10.81
CA ASN A 62 -0.59 -13.89 -11.37
C ASN A 62 -0.91 -12.73 -10.42
N VAL A 63 -0.06 -12.45 -9.44
CA VAL A 63 -0.31 -11.44 -8.38
C VAL A 63 -0.66 -10.04 -8.93
N LYS A 64 -0.16 -9.69 -10.13
CA LYS A 64 -0.43 -8.41 -10.80
C LYS A 64 -1.76 -8.34 -11.55
N SER A 65 -2.42 -9.48 -11.74
CA SER A 65 -3.66 -9.52 -12.51
C SER A 65 -4.82 -8.98 -11.67
N TYR A 66 -5.66 -8.16 -12.29
CA TYR A 66 -6.87 -7.63 -11.66
C TYR A 66 -7.75 -8.75 -11.08
N HIS A 67 -7.97 -9.83 -11.86
CA HIS A 67 -8.75 -10.97 -11.40
C HIS A 67 -8.19 -11.62 -10.14
N PHE A 68 -6.87 -11.81 -10.05
CA PHE A 68 -6.24 -12.36 -8.85
C PHE A 68 -6.45 -11.46 -7.64
N VAL A 69 -6.21 -10.15 -7.79
CA VAL A 69 -6.35 -9.18 -6.70
C VAL A 69 -7.79 -9.12 -6.19
N MET A 70 -8.76 -9.06 -7.10
CA MET A 70 -10.19 -9.07 -6.76
C MET A 70 -10.60 -10.37 -6.06
N LYS A 71 -10.05 -11.51 -6.48
CA LYS A 71 -10.31 -12.79 -5.83
C LYS A 71 -9.68 -12.87 -4.44
N TYR A 72 -8.42 -12.42 -4.30
CA TYR A 72 -7.67 -12.44 -3.05
C TYR A 72 -8.32 -11.54 -1.99
N PHE A 73 -8.72 -10.34 -2.37
CA PHE A 73 -9.42 -9.38 -1.51
C PHE A 73 -10.95 -9.42 -1.67
N SER A 74 -11.51 -10.59 -2.02
CA SER A 74 -12.96 -10.77 -2.15
C SER A 74 -13.69 -10.57 -0.82
N ASP A 75 -13.05 -10.95 0.29
CA ASP A 75 -13.46 -10.54 1.63
C ASP A 75 -12.80 -9.21 1.98
N ILE A 76 -13.61 -8.16 2.07
CA ILE A 76 -13.15 -6.81 2.41
C ILE A 76 -12.38 -6.74 3.74
N ARG A 77 -12.67 -7.65 4.69
CA ARG A 77 -11.97 -7.71 5.98
C ARG A 77 -10.50 -8.06 5.81
N VAL A 78 -10.15 -8.88 4.82
CA VAL A 78 -8.75 -9.22 4.49
C VAL A 78 -8.00 -7.96 4.07
N LEU A 79 -8.61 -7.13 3.22
CA LEU A 79 -8.02 -5.88 2.78
C LEU A 79 -7.83 -4.90 3.96
N LEU A 80 -8.87 -4.70 4.76
CA LEU A 80 -8.84 -3.80 5.91
C LEU A 80 -7.79 -4.23 6.95
N ASN A 81 -7.71 -5.53 7.26
CA ASN A 81 -6.73 -6.07 8.19
C ASN A 81 -5.31 -5.87 7.66
N SER A 82 -5.07 -6.13 6.37
CA SER A 82 -3.76 -5.93 5.74
C SER A 82 -3.31 -4.47 5.79
N ILE A 83 -4.23 -3.53 5.56
CA ILE A 83 -3.97 -2.08 5.64
C ILE A 83 -3.68 -1.65 7.08
N SER A 84 -4.48 -2.11 8.04
CA SER A 84 -4.28 -1.83 9.46
C SER A 84 -2.92 -2.35 9.93
N GLU A 85 -2.57 -3.57 9.55
CA GLU A 85 -1.31 -4.20 9.89
C GLU A 85 -0.13 -3.49 9.24
N TYR A 86 -0.25 -3.09 7.98
CA TYR A 86 0.73 -2.23 7.32
C TYR A 86 0.96 -0.93 8.09
N LYS A 87 -0.11 -0.26 8.56
CA LYS A 87 0.00 0.95 9.37
C LYS A 87 0.74 0.69 10.68
N ARG A 88 0.45 -0.42 11.35
CA ARG A 88 1.08 -0.82 12.62
C ARG A 88 2.58 -1.06 12.50
N ILE A 89 3.02 -1.71 11.42
CA ILE A 89 4.42 -2.13 11.23
C ILE A 89 5.25 -1.11 10.43
N SER A 90 4.60 -0.16 9.76
CA SER A 90 5.26 0.90 9.01
C SER A 90 5.60 2.07 9.91
N ASN A 91 6.83 2.58 9.79
CA ASN A 91 7.27 3.76 10.52
C ASN A 91 6.71 5.04 9.84
N ILE A 92 5.42 5.27 10.03
CA ILE A 92 4.70 6.42 9.45
C ILE A 92 5.15 7.68 10.19
N LYS A 93 5.60 8.69 9.43
CA LYS A 93 6.08 9.93 10.03
C LYS A 93 4.91 10.77 10.52
N LYS A 94 5.13 11.52 11.62
CA LYS A 94 4.14 12.46 12.16
C LYS A 94 3.69 13.43 11.06
N GLY A 95 2.39 13.42 10.73
CA GLY A 95 1.78 14.25 9.68
C GLY A 95 1.44 13.54 8.37
N GLU A 96 1.84 12.28 8.17
CA GLU A 96 1.43 11.49 7.00
C GLU A 96 0.04 10.85 7.23
N LYS A 97 -0.90 11.02 6.29
CA LYS A 97 -2.19 10.31 6.28
C LYS A 97 -2.05 9.00 5.50
N THR A 98 -2.62 7.94 6.05
CA THR A 98 -2.68 6.59 5.46
C THR A 98 -4.03 6.36 4.78
N PHE A 99 -4.10 5.32 3.94
CA PHE A 99 -5.36 4.89 3.34
C PHE A 99 -6.45 4.60 4.41
N LEU A 100 -6.06 4.09 5.57
CA LEU A 100 -6.98 3.87 6.69
C LEU A 100 -7.64 5.17 7.18
N ASP A 101 -6.96 6.31 7.08
CA ASP A 101 -7.50 7.61 7.52
C ASP A 101 -8.58 8.15 6.57
N LEU A 102 -8.81 7.50 5.43
CA LEU A 102 -9.84 7.84 4.45
C LEU A 102 -11.10 6.98 4.56
N ILE A 103 -11.03 5.82 5.21
CA ILE A 103 -12.16 4.87 5.35
C ILE A 103 -12.98 5.22 6.60
N LYS A 104 -13.28 6.51 6.81
CA LYS A 104 -14.17 6.98 7.90
C LYS A 104 -15.56 7.27 7.37
#